data_AF-A0A9J6FW45-F1
#
_entry.id   AF-A0A9J6FW45-F1
#
_cell.length_a   1.000
_cell.length_b   1.000
_cell.length_c   1.000
_cell.angle_alpha   90.00
_cell.angle_beta   90.00
_cell.angle_gamma   90.00
#
_symmetry.space_group_name_H-M   'P 1'
#
loop_
_entity.id
_entity.type
_entity.pdbx_description
1 polymer ?
#
loop_
_entity_poly.entity_id
_entity_poly.type
_entity_poly.pdbx_seq_one_letter_code
_entity_poly.pdbx_strand_id
1 'polypeptide(L)' 'MPSRVPRAERQYIIRLLLEGRSQREICGITRRSFGAVNRIIQAFRDDGGRIDDDYRAGRPRSSKEDVDQLIVGRCH' A
#
# COMPACT_ATOMS: atom_id res chain seq x y z
N MET A 1 15.46 -4.77 -6.73
CA MET A 1 14.07 -4.69 -6.21
C MET A 1 14.10 -5.01 -4.73
N PRO A 2 13.66 -4.13 -3.82
CA PRO A 2 13.67 -4.47 -2.39
C PRO A 2 12.75 -5.67 -2.17
N SER A 3 13.32 -6.75 -1.62
CA SER A 3 12.62 -7.99 -1.31
C SER A 3 11.38 -7.67 -0.47
N ARG A 4 10.21 -8.15 -0.92
CA ARG A 4 8.92 -7.89 -0.29
C ARG A 4 8.99 -8.41 1.16
N VAL A 5 8.83 -7.51 2.15
CA VAL A 5 8.87 -7.89 3.56
C VAL A 5 7.69 -8.84 3.83
N PRO A 6 7.92 -10.02 4.44
CA PRO A 6 6.85 -10.98 4.69
C PRO A 6 5.82 -10.40 5.67
N ARG A 7 4.55 -10.77 5.50
CA ARG A 7 3.43 -10.21 6.29
C ARG A 7 3.62 -10.37 7.79
N ALA A 8 4.11 -11.53 8.24
CA ALA A 8 4.39 -11.78 9.66
C ALA A 8 5.39 -10.77 10.24
N GLU A 9 6.39 -10.38 9.46
CA GLU A 9 7.43 -9.46 9.90
C GLU A 9 6.92 -8.01 9.92
N ARG A 10 6.00 -7.64 9.02
CA ARG A 10 5.30 -6.35 9.08
C ARG A 10 4.42 -6.24 10.32
N GLN A 11 3.68 -7.31 10.64
CA GLN A 11 2.88 -7.38 11.87
C GLN A 11 3.77 -7.19 13.09
N TYR A 12 4.95 -7.81 13.09
CA TYR A 12 5.91 -7.65 14.17
C TYR A 12 6.44 -6.21 14.28
N ILE A 13 6.77 -5.56 13.15
CA ILE A 13 7.16 -4.13 13.12
C ILE A 13 6.07 -3.22 13.67
N ILE A 14 4.82 -3.45 13.28
CA ILE A 14 3.67 -2.65 13.75
C ILE A 14 3.42 -2.89 15.23
N ARG A 15 3.54 -4.13 15.71
CA ARG A 15 3.42 -4.45 17.14
C ARG A 15 4.44 -3.65 17.96
N LEU A 16 5.70 -3.63 17.54
CA LEU A 16 6.75 -2.86 18.22
C LEU A 16 6.45 -1.34 18.21
N LEU A 17 5.88 -0.82 17.11
CA LEU A 17 5.44 0.57 17.03
C LEU A 17 4.33 0.86 18.05
N LEU A 18 3.33 -0.02 18.17
CA LEU A 18 2.22 0.12 19.11
C LEU A 18 2.68 0.00 20.57
N GLU A 19 3.75 -0.76 20.83
CA GLU A 19 4.43 -0.82 22.13
C GLU A 19 5.24 0.46 22.45
N GLY A 20 5.26 1.45 21.56
CA GLY A 20 5.93 2.74 21.76
C GLY A 20 7.42 2.73 21.42
N ARG A 21 7.93 1.70 20.74
CA ARG A 21 9.35 1.63 20.33
C ARG A 21 9.66 2.66 19.25
N SER A 22 10.86 3.22 19.33
CA SER A 22 11.35 4.15 18.33
C SER A 22 11.70 3.43 17.02
N GLN A 23 11.56 4.09 15.87
CA GLN A 23 11.92 3.50 14.56
C GLN A 23 13.36 2.97 14.52
N ARG A 24 14.31 3.65 15.18
CA ARG A 24 15.70 3.19 15.33
C ARG A 24 15.80 1.85 16.08
N GLU A 25 15.08 1.69 17.18
CA GLU A 25 15.04 0.42 17.93
C GLU A 25 14.43 -0.68 17.08
N ILE A 26 13.33 -0.40 16.40
CA ILE A 26 12.65 -1.35 15.52
C ILE A 26 13.60 -1.84 14.41
N CYS A 27 14.39 -0.96 13.81
CA CYS A 27 15.41 -1.33 12.82
C CYS A 27 16.46 -2.28 13.42
N GLY A 28 16.91 -2.00 14.65
CA GLY A 28 17.86 -2.87 15.36
C GLY A 28 17.29 -4.25 15.65
N ILE A 29 16.04 -4.31 16.13
CA ILE A 29 15.35 -5.56 16.49
C ILE A 29 15.08 -6.41 15.26
N THR A 30 14.56 -5.80 14.19
CA THR A 30 14.13 -6.52 12.98
C THR A 30 15.26 -6.71 11.95
N ARG A 31 16.43 -6.10 12.20
CA ARG A 31 17.57 -6.05 11.26
C ARG A 31 17.18 -5.56 9.86
N ARG A 32 16.15 -4.71 9.78
CA ARG A 32 15.68 -4.10 8.53
C ARG A 32 16.20 -2.70 8.37
N SER A 33 16.35 -2.31 7.10
CA SER A 33 16.71 -0.95 6.74
C SER A 33 15.64 0.03 7.23
N PHE A 34 16.09 1.22 7.64
CA PHE A 34 15.21 2.30 8.08
C PHE A 34 14.13 2.65 7.04
N GLY A 35 14.48 2.66 5.77
CA GLY A 35 13.54 2.93 4.68
C GLY A 35 12.46 1.84 4.50
N ALA A 36 12.72 0.60 4.90
CA ALA A 36 11.68 -0.45 4.88
C ALA A 36 10.72 -0.28 6.06
N VAL A 37 11.26 -0.06 7.26
CA VAL A 37 10.47 0.19 8.48
C VAL A 37 9.59 1.43 8.31
N ASN A 38 10.15 2.54 7.83
CA ASN A 38 9.40 3.78 7.63
C ASN A 38 8.22 3.59 6.65
N ARG A 39 8.44 2.90 5.52
CA ARG A 39 7.37 2.60 4.55
C ARG A 39 6.24 1.78 5.16
N ILE A 40 6.56 0.77 5.96
CA ILE A 40 5.57 -0.07 6.64
C ILE A 40 4.76 0.76 7.64
N ILE A 41 5.42 1.61 8.43
CA ILE A 41 4.76 2.48 9.41
C ILE A 41 3.87 3.51 8.72
N GLN A 42 4.33 4.12 7.63
CA GLN A 42 3.54 5.07 6.86
C GLN A 42 2.32 4.39 6.24
N ALA A 43 2.49 3.22 5.62
CA ALA A 43 1.37 2.45 5.09
C ALA A 43 0.34 2.11 6.17
N PHE A 44 0.79 1.71 7.37
CA PHE A 44 -0.11 1.44 8.49
C PHE A 44 -0.90 2.68 8.96
N ARG A 45 -0.27 3.86 8.97
CA ARG A 45 -0.91 5.12 9.37
C ARG A 45 -1.87 5.67 8.31
N ASP A 46 -1.48 5.60 7.04
CA ASP A 46 -2.23 6.13 5.90
C ASP A 46 -3.49 5.28 5.62
N ASP A 47 -3.34 3.95 5.70
CA ASP A 47 -4.41 2.98 5.38
C ASP A 47 -5.28 2.62 6.62
N GLY A 48 -5.18 3.39 7.71
CA GLY A 48 -6.02 3.22 8.89
C GLY A 48 -5.85 1.88 9.63
N GLY A 49 -4.69 1.24 9.53
CA GLY A 49 -4.38 -0.01 10.24
C GLY A 49 -4.23 -1.26 9.37
N ARG A 50 -4.29 -1.14 8.04
CA ARG A 50 -4.04 -2.26 7.14
C ARG A 50 -2.56 -2.66 7.11
N ILE A 51 -2.34 -3.97 7.24
CA ILE A 51 -0.99 -4.59 7.31
C ILE A 51 -0.63 -5.29 6.00
N ASP A 52 -1.61 -5.45 5.11
CA ASP A 52 -1.41 -6.11 3.83
C ASP A 52 -0.71 -5.15 2.86
N ASP A 53 0.23 -5.69 2.09
CA ASP A 53 0.82 -4.95 0.96
C ASP A 53 -0.28 -4.90 -0.10
N ASP A 54 -1.15 -3.90 -0.05
CA ASP A 54 -2.16 -3.76 -1.09
C ASP A 54 -1.40 -3.74 -2.41
N TYR A 55 -1.58 -4.84 -3.14
CA TYR A 55 -0.99 -5.06 -4.44
C TYR A 55 -1.41 -3.82 -5.21
N ARG A 56 -0.48 -2.90 -5.52
CA ARG A 56 -0.79 -1.73 -6.35
C ARG A 56 -1.51 -2.27 -7.57
N ALA A 57 -2.83 -2.25 -7.55
CA ALA A 57 -3.64 -2.66 -8.66
C ALA A 57 -3.18 -1.70 -9.74
N GLY A 58 -2.55 -2.27 -10.77
CA GLY A 58 -1.97 -1.48 -11.84
C GLY A 58 -2.97 -0.40 -12.21
N ARG A 59 -2.53 0.86 -12.17
CA ARG A 59 -3.27 2.04 -12.61
C ARG A 59 -4.27 1.61 -13.68
N PRO A 60 -5.59 1.76 -13.48
CA PRO A 60 -6.55 1.29 -14.45
C PRO A 60 -6.18 1.92 -15.79
N ARG A 61 -5.71 1.08 -16.72
CA ARG A 61 -5.48 1.51 -18.09
C ARG A 61 -6.87 1.79 -18.63
N SER A 62 -7.17 3.07 -18.79
CA SER A 62 -8.32 3.53 -19.53
C SER A 62 -8.33 2.83 -20.89
N SER A 63 -9.14 1.78 -21.01
CA SER A 63 -9.62 1.30 -22.30
C SER A 63 -11.10 1.67 -22.33
N LYS A 64 -11.32 2.86 -22.89
CA LYS A 64 -12.54 3.34 -23.55
C LYS A 64 -13.77 2.46 -23.30
N GLU A 65 -14.64 2.93 -22.41
CA GLU A 65 -16.07 2.74 -22.64
C GLU A 65 -16.37 3.37 -24.00
N ASP A 66 -16.63 2.54 -25.00
CA ASP A 66 -17.28 2.97 -26.23
C ASP A 66 -18.75 3.22 -25.86
N VAL A 67 -19.00 4.37 -25.23
CA VAL A 67 -20.35 4.89 -25.01
C VAL A 67 -20.74 5.59 -26.30
N ASP A 68 -21.03 4.81 -27.35
CA ASP A 68 -21.69 5.33 -28.55
C ASP A 68 -23.15 5.60 -28.18
N GLN A 69 -23.40 6.78 -27.62
CA GLN A 69 -24.74 7.28 -27.40
C GLN A 69 -25.38 7.55 -28.76
N LEU A 70 -26.31 6.66 -29.11
CA LEU A 70 -27.25 6.75 -30.21
C LEU A 70 -28.03 8.08 -30.16
N ILE A 71 -27.50 9.15 -30.75
CA ILE A 71 -28.27 10.37 -31.03
C ILE A 71 -29.06 10.12 -32.32
N VAL A 72 -30.28 9.58 -32.18
CA VAL A 72 -31.25 9.52 -33.27
C VAL A 72 -31.84 10.92 -33.46
N GLY A 73 -31.17 11.73 -34.29
CA GLY A 73 -31.78 12.90 -34.91
C GLY A 73 -32.63 12.46 -36.10
N ARG A 74 -33.93 12.24 -35.88
CA ARG A 74 -34.90 12.03 -36.98
C ARG A 74 -35.27 13.39 -37.57
N CYS A 75 -34.62 13.76 -38.66
CA CYS A 75 -35.09 14.78 -39.59
C CYS A 75 -35.43 14.12 -40.93
N HIS A 76 -36.72 13.94 -41.21
CA HIS A 76 -37.30 13.93 -42.55
C HIS A 76 -38.82 14.03 -42.48
#